data_AF-A0A183GV66-F1
#
_entry.id   AF-A0A183GV66-F1
#
_cell.length_a   1.000
_cell.length_b   1.000
_cell.length_c   1.000
_cell.angle_alpha   90.00
_cell.angle_beta   90.00
_cell.angle_gamma   90.00
#
_symmetry.space_group_name_H-M   'P 1'
#
loop_
_entity.id
_entity.type
_entity.pdbx_description
1 polymer ?
#
loop_
_entity_poly.entity_id
_entity_poly.type
_entity_poly.pdbx_seq_one_letter_code
_entity_poly.pdbx_strand_id
1 'polypeptide(L)'
;LSGGNMERLAFHHMRDSTRKREAFFLEFAKQIRPCFDKTVVYLTGGFRTASAMVDAVKEGATEGIGQGRPATAEPDLPAKILRGECLAAPDAKLDQDDFGLTLIASNAQMWQMGKRPFAKLSRCI
;
A
#
# COMPACT_ATOMS: atom_id res chain seq x y z
N LEU A 1 5.23 -1.74 -8.11
CA LEU A 1 4.93 -3.10 -7.60
C LEU A 1 3.43 -3.18 -7.32
N SER A 2 2.71 -4.10 -7.97
CA SER A 2 1.24 -4.20 -7.99
C SER A 2 0.61 -4.73 -6.72
N GLY A 3 1.37 -5.39 -5.84
CA GLY A 3 0.82 -6.07 -4.67
C GLY A 3 -0.10 -7.24 -5.02
N GLY A 4 0.10 -7.88 -6.17
CA GLY A 4 -0.76 -8.94 -6.68
C GLY A 4 -1.81 -8.48 -7.69
N ASN A 5 -2.06 -7.18 -7.88
CA ASN A 5 -3.08 -6.70 -8.83
C ASN A 5 -2.78 -7.04 -10.30
N MET A 6 -1.52 -7.07 -10.72
CA MET A 6 -1.15 -7.42 -12.10
C MET A 6 -1.12 -8.94 -12.28
N GLU A 7 -0.72 -9.65 -11.25
CA GLU A 7 -0.68 -11.10 -11.18
C GLU A 7 -2.11 -11.68 -11.19
N ARG A 8 -3.07 -10.96 -10.59
CA ARG A 8 -4.52 -11.24 -10.65
C ARG A 8 -5.09 -11.17 -12.07
N LEU A 9 -4.56 -10.30 -12.95
CA LEU A 9 -4.98 -10.24 -14.36
C LEU A 9 -4.54 -11.49 -15.15
N ALA A 10 -3.44 -12.15 -14.73
CA ALA A 10 -2.95 -13.36 -15.39
C ALA A 10 -3.63 -14.64 -14.86
N PHE A 11 -4.11 -14.66 -13.62
CA PHE A 11 -4.75 -15.82 -12.99
C PHE A 11 -6.23 -15.57 -12.71
N HIS A 12 -7.08 -15.77 -13.72
CA HIS A 12 -8.55 -15.59 -13.64
C HIS A 12 -9.27 -16.49 -12.62
N HIS A 13 -8.61 -17.51 -12.05
CA HIS A 13 -9.17 -18.45 -11.07
C HIS A 13 -8.42 -18.40 -9.72
N MET A 14 -8.48 -17.27 -9.03
CA MET A 14 -8.08 -17.22 -7.62
C MET A 14 -9.25 -17.52 -6.69
N ARG A 15 -9.00 -18.31 -5.64
CA ARG A 15 -9.97 -18.50 -4.54
C ARG A 15 -10.29 -17.15 -3.87
N ASP A 16 -11.55 -16.93 -3.51
CA ASP A 16 -11.99 -15.73 -2.78
C ASP A 16 -11.24 -15.52 -1.46
N SER A 17 -10.78 -16.60 -0.81
CA SER A 17 -9.95 -16.54 0.40
C SER A 17 -8.54 -15.99 0.15
N THR A 18 -8.05 -16.03 -1.10
CA THR A 18 -6.81 -15.37 -1.54
C THR A 18 -7.08 -13.93 -1.96
N ARG A 19 -8.30 -13.64 -2.46
CA ARG A 19 -8.73 -12.29 -2.85
C ARG A 19 -8.88 -11.35 -1.64
N LYS A 20 -9.45 -11.87 -0.54
CA LYS A 20 -9.74 -11.12 0.71
C LYS A 20 -8.53 -10.87 1.60
N ARG A 21 -7.39 -11.53 1.38
CA ARG A 21 -6.21 -11.32 2.21
C ARG A 21 -5.49 -10.04 1.82
N GLU A 22 -5.28 -9.17 2.80
CA GLU A 22 -4.26 -8.13 2.70
C GLU A 22 -2.90 -8.80 2.48
N ALA A 23 -2.05 -8.20 1.64
CA ALA A 23 -0.70 -8.68 1.32
C ALA A 23 -0.63 -10.04 0.58
N PHE A 24 -0.83 -10.00 -0.74
CA PHE A 24 -0.75 -11.17 -1.63
C PHE A 24 0.53 -12.01 -1.47
N PHE A 25 1.67 -11.37 -1.26
CA PHE A 25 2.97 -12.04 -1.16
C PHE A 25 3.36 -12.46 0.26
N LEU A 26 2.50 -12.29 1.27
CA LEU A 26 2.87 -12.51 2.66
C LEU A 26 3.36 -13.94 2.94
N GLU A 27 2.63 -14.95 2.47
CA GLU A 27 2.99 -16.36 2.68
C GLU A 27 4.29 -16.74 1.96
N PHE A 28 4.47 -16.22 0.75
CA PHE A 28 5.71 -16.42 0.00
C PHE A 28 6.89 -15.77 0.72
N ALA A 29 6.70 -14.56 1.25
CA ALA A 29 7.71 -13.83 2.01
C ALA A 29 8.17 -14.59 3.25
N LYS A 30 7.22 -15.15 4.03
CA LYS A 30 7.52 -16.00 5.20
C LYS A 30 8.44 -17.18 4.86
N GLN A 31 8.28 -17.76 3.67
CA GLN A 31 9.08 -18.91 3.24
C GLN A 31 10.50 -18.52 2.80
N ILE A 32 10.65 -17.37 2.12
CA ILE A 32 11.94 -16.95 1.58
C ILE A 32 12.76 -16.09 2.54
N ARG A 33 12.12 -15.40 3.49
CA ARG A 33 12.81 -14.51 4.44
C ARG A 33 13.96 -15.22 5.18
N PRO A 34 13.81 -16.47 5.68
CA PRO A 34 14.90 -17.18 6.35
C PRO A 34 16.12 -17.45 5.47
N CYS A 35 16.01 -17.37 4.14
CA CYS A 35 17.13 -17.53 3.23
C CYS A 35 18.04 -16.29 3.14
N PHE A 36 17.67 -15.18 3.79
CA PHE A 36 18.39 -13.92 3.74
C PHE A 36 19.00 -13.57 5.10
N ASP A 37 20.32 -13.48 5.15
CA ASP A 37 21.05 -13.08 6.38
C ASP A 37 21.37 -11.58 6.45
N LYS A 38 21.62 -10.95 5.29
CA LYS A 38 22.05 -9.54 5.19
C LYS A 38 21.08 -8.65 4.42
N THR A 39 20.05 -9.24 3.81
CA THR A 39 19.09 -8.51 2.99
C THR A 39 17.87 -8.16 3.82
N VAL A 40 17.48 -6.88 3.80
CA VAL A 40 16.25 -6.39 4.42
C VAL A 40 15.09 -6.63 3.46
N VAL A 41 14.09 -7.39 3.88
CA VAL A 41 12.94 -7.74 3.06
C VAL A 41 11.83 -6.74 3.33
N TYR A 42 11.40 -6.03 2.28
CA TYR A 42 10.22 -5.17 2.31
C TYR A 42 9.09 -5.80 1.52
N LEU A 43 7.88 -5.81 2.10
CA LEU A 43 6.68 -6.19 1.37
C LEU A 43 5.88 -4.96 0.96
N THR A 44 5.43 -4.97 -0.30
CA THR A 44 4.65 -3.88 -0.86
C THR A 44 3.33 -4.38 -1.39
N GLY A 45 2.28 -3.60 -1.13
CA GLY A 45 0.97 -3.79 -1.71
C GLY A 45 0.03 -4.68 -0.90
N GLY A 46 -1.26 -4.34 -0.95
CA GLY A 46 -2.34 -5.05 -0.25
C GLY A 46 -2.52 -4.67 1.23
N PHE A 47 -1.50 -4.13 1.92
CA PHE A 47 -1.62 -3.69 3.32
C PHE A 47 -2.48 -2.43 3.46
N ARG A 48 -3.60 -2.53 4.18
CA ARG A 48 -4.51 -1.40 4.42
C ARG A 48 -4.71 -1.10 5.90
N THR A 49 -4.54 -2.08 6.78
CA THR A 49 -4.73 -1.90 8.22
C THR A 49 -3.41 -1.92 8.97
N ALA A 50 -3.34 -1.13 10.05
CA ALA A 50 -2.19 -1.09 10.95
C ALA A 50 -1.94 -2.47 11.58
N SER A 51 -3.00 -3.22 11.92
CA SER A 51 -2.88 -4.58 12.45
C SER A 51 -2.17 -5.50 11.45
N ALA A 52 -2.60 -5.54 10.19
CA ALA A 52 -1.96 -6.40 9.18
C ALA A 52 -0.49 -6.02 8.94
N MET A 53 -0.16 -4.73 8.98
CA MET A 53 1.22 -4.25 8.87
C MET A 53 2.07 -4.69 10.07
N VAL A 54 1.55 -4.53 11.28
CA VAL A 54 2.24 -4.91 12.52
C VAL A 54 2.43 -6.41 12.60
N ASP A 55 1.41 -7.19 12.26
CA ASP A 55 1.46 -8.65 12.29
C ASP A 55 2.50 -9.18 11.30
N ALA A 56 2.55 -8.65 10.08
CA ALA A 56 3.56 -9.05 9.09
C ALA A 56 5.01 -8.81 9.57
N VAL A 57 5.25 -7.71 10.29
CA VAL A 57 6.58 -7.42 10.87
C VAL A 57 6.87 -8.32 12.07
N LYS A 58 5.91 -8.45 13.01
CA LYS A 58 6.08 -9.26 14.22
C LYS A 58 6.27 -10.75 13.94
N GLU A 59 5.61 -11.25 12.90
CA GLU A 59 5.74 -12.64 12.46
C GLU A 59 7.02 -12.89 11.64
N GLY A 60 7.85 -11.86 11.41
CA GLY A 60 9.11 -11.98 10.69
C GLY A 60 8.96 -12.22 9.19
N ALA A 61 7.79 -11.93 8.61
CA ALA A 61 7.58 -12.04 7.16
C ALA A 61 8.33 -10.94 6.39
N THR A 62 8.58 -9.80 7.04
CA THR A 62 9.22 -8.62 6.45
C THR A 62 9.74 -7.70 7.54
N GLU A 63 10.79 -6.95 7.23
CA GLU A 63 11.30 -5.89 8.10
C GLU A 63 10.63 -4.52 7.84
N GLY A 64 9.79 -4.39 6.81
CA GLY A 64 9.05 -3.17 6.58
C GLY A 64 8.00 -3.22 5.46
N ILE A 65 7.07 -2.28 5.52
CA ILE A 65 5.92 -2.24 4.60
C ILE A 65 6.03 -1.04 3.66
N GLY A 66 6.01 -1.31 2.35
CA GLY A 66 5.91 -0.26 1.34
C GLY A 66 4.46 0.11 1.04
N GLN A 67 4.17 1.41 1.12
CA GLN A 67 2.87 1.99 0.79
C GLN A 67 2.85 2.59 -0.62
N GLY A 68 1.84 2.22 -1.40
CA GLY A 68 1.62 2.72 -2.76
C GLY A 68 0.37 3.59 -2.84
N ARG A 69 -0.73 3.03 -3.37
CA ARG A 69 -2.03 3.72 -3.53
C ARG A 69 -2.55 4.42 -2.27
N PRO A 70 -2.45 3.86 -1.04
CA PRO A 70 -2.80 4.61 0.17
C PRO A 70 -2.05 5.94 0.31
N ALA A 71 -0.76 5.96 -0.01
CA ALA A 71 0.09 7.12 0.15
C ALA A 71 -0.19 8.22 -0.88
N THR A 72 -0.87 7.91 -2.00
CA THR A 72 -1.28 8.95 -2.96
C THR A 72 -2.45 9.76 -2.43
N ALA A 73 -3.37 9.13 -1.70
CA ALA A 73 -4.48 9.81 -1.04
C ALA A 73 -4.06 10.48 0.28
N GLU A 74 -3.19 9.82 1.05
CA GLU A 74 -2.76 10.27 2.37
C GLU A 74 -1.25 10.05 2.56
N PRO A 75 -0.41 11.01 2.12
CA PRO A 75 1.05 10.86 2.15
C PRO A 75 1.64 10.70 3.56
N ASP A 76 0.96 11.24 4.56
CA ASP A 76 1.35 11.17 5.97
C ASP A 76 0.70 10.00 6.73
N LEU A 77 0.04 9.07 6.02
CA LEU A 77 -0.59 7.88 6.60
C LEU A 77 0.33 7.10 7.56
N PRO A 78 1.62 6.81 7.22
CA PRO A 78 2.50 6.11 8.15
C PRO A 78 2.68 6.88 9.46
N ALA A 79 2.81 8.21 9.39
CA ALA A 79 2.99 9.04 10.57
C ALA A 79 1.71 9.09 11.42
N LYS A 80 0.52 9.16 10.78
CA LYS A 80 -0.78 9.09 11.47
C LYS A 80 -1.01 7.75 12.17
N ILE A 81 -0.64 6.64 11.52
CA ILE A 81 -0.68 5.31 12.15
C ILE A 81 0.24 5.26 13.39
N LEU A 82 1.47 5.75 13.27
CA LEU A 82 2.43 5.76 14.39
C LEU A 82 1.97 6.66 15.55
N ARG A 83 1.24 7.74 15.27
CA ARG A 83 0.62 8.61 16.28
C ARG A 83 -0.71 8.08 16.83
N GLY A 84 -1.24 6.99 16.28
CA GLY A 84 -2.54 6.43 16.68
C GLY A 84 -3.74 7.27 16.22
N GLU A 85 -3.56 8.19 15.28
CA GLU A 85 -4.64 9.06 14.75
C GLU A 85 -5.56 8.30 13.80
N CYS A 86 -5.05 7.28 13.12
CA CYS A 86 -5.82 6.36 12.29
C CYS A 86 -5.22 4.94 12.35
N LEU A 87 -6.05 3.92 12.11
CA LEU A 87 -5.61 2.52 12.13
C LEU A 87 -5.68 1.84 10.75
N ALA A 88 -6.05 2.59 9.71
CA ALA A 88 -6.18 2.07 8.36
C ALA A 88 -6.00 3.17 7.31
N ALA A 89 -5.68 2.77 6.09
CA ALA A 89 -5.70 3.61 4.92
C ALA A 89 -7.12 4.13 4.63
N PRO A 90 -7.26 5.29 3.97
CA PRO A 90 -8.56 5.80 3.54
C PRO A 90 -9.30 4.80 2.66
N ASP A 91 -10.59 4.62 2.93
CA ASP A 91 -11.48 3.90 2.03
C ASP A 91 -11.80 4.79 0.83
N ALA A 92 -11.06 4.60 -0.25
CA ALA A 92 -11.20 5.37 -1.48
C ALA A 92 -12.55 5.15 -2.18
N LYS A 93 -13.41 4.21 -1.73
CA LYS A 93 -14.68 3.83 -2.37
C LYS A 93 -14.57 3.39 -3.84
N LEU A 94 -13.34 3.20 -4.32
CA LEU A 94 -13.02 2.67 -5.62
C LEU A 94 -12.79 1.16 -5.50
N ASP A 95 -13.20 0.41 -6.53
CA ASP A 95 -12.80 -0.98 -6.65
C ASP A 95 -11.26 -1.05 -6.74
N GLN A 96 -10.66 -1.66 -5.72
CA GLN A 96 -9.21 -1.78 -5.63
C GLN A 96 -8.65 -2.81 -6.62
N ASP A 97 -9.49 -3.66 -7.19
CA ASP A 97 -9.10 -4.62 -8.23
C ASP A 97 -9.12 -3.99 -9.63
N ASP A 98 -9.85 -2.89 -9.84
CA ASP A 98 -9.79 -2.12 -11.09
C ASP A 98 -8.49 -1.31 -11.16
N PHE A 99 -7.50 -1.88 -11.83
CA PHE A 99 -6.20 -1.26 -12.02
C PHE A 99 -6.28 0.05 -12.81
N GLY A 100 -7.11 0.10 -13.86
CA GLY A 100 -7.23 1.29 -14.71
C GLY A 100 -7.79 2.48 -13.95
N LEU A 101 -8.90 2.25 -13.24
CA LEU A 101 -9.55 3.26 -12.42
C LEU A 101 -8.64 3.75 -11.28
N THR A 102 -8.03 2.81 -10.55
CA THR A 102 -7.18 3.19 -9.41
C THR A 102 -5.88 3.85 -9.82
N LEU A 103 -5.34 3.57 -11.00
CA LEU A 103 -4.18 4.27 -11.57
C LEU A 103 -4.52 5.74 -11.86
N ILE A 104 -5.64 6.00 -12.55
CA ILE A 104 -6.10 7.36 -12.86
C ILE A 104 -6.34 8.14 -11.57
N ALA A 105 -7.03 7.54 -10.60
CA ALA A 105 -7.30 8.17 -9.31
C ALA A 105 -6.00 8.51 -8.56
N SER A 106 -5.05 7.58 -8.50
CA SER A 106 -3.77 7.79 -7.81
C SER A 106 -2.97 8.93 -8.46
N ASN A 107 -2.93 8.99 -9.79
CA ASN A 107 -2.28 10.07 -10.52
C ASN A 107 -2.96 11.42 -10.26
N ALA A 108 -4.29 11.46 -10.25
CA ALA A 108 -5.04 12.68 -9.93
C ALA A 108 -4.75 13.16 -8.51
N GLN A 109 -4.72 12.26 -7.52
CA GLN A 109 -4.41 12.59 -6.13
C GLN A 109 -3.00 13.15 -5.98
N MET A 110 -1.98 12.49 -6.55
CA MET A 110 -0.60 13.00 -6.53
C MET A 110 -0.48 14.34 -7.24
N TRP A 111 -1.17 14.52 -8.38
CA TRP A 111 -1.17 15.78 -9.11
C TRP A 111 -1.77 16.91 -8.27
N GLN A 112 -2.91 16.67 -7.61
CA GLN A 112 -3.53 17.65 -6.70
C GLN A 112 -2.62 17.99 -5.53
N MET A 113 -1.97 16.99 -4.91
CA MET A 113 -1.04 17.20 -3.80
C MET A 113 0.22 17.98 -4.21
N GLY A 114 0.67 17.81 -5.45
CA GLY A 114 1.79 18.54 -6.02
C GLY A 114 1.48 20.01 -6.35
N LYS A 115 0.20 20.40 -6.41
CA LYS A 115 -0.18 21.81 -6.59
C LYS A 115 -0.06 22.54 -5.26
N ARG A 116 0.66 23.67 -5.26
CA ARG A 116 0.63 24.58 -4.11
C ARG A 116 -0.79 25.13 -3.95
N PRO A 117 -1.31 25.29 -2.72
CA PRO A 117 -2.53 26.05 -2.49
C PRO A 117 -2.40 27.43 -3.14
N PHE A 118 -3.46 27.93 -3.78
CA PHE A 118 -3.47 29.26 -4.40
C PHE A 118 -3.02 30.36 -3.41
N ALA A 119 -3.38 30.20 -2.13
CA ALA A 119 -2.97 31.08 -1.03
C ALA A 119 -1.44 31.15 -0.75
N LYS A 120 -0.64 30.21 -1.29
CA LYS A 120 0.83 30.19 -1.16
C LYS A 120 1.56 30.59 -2.43
N LEU A 121 0.85 31.02 -3.48
CA LEU A 121 1.44 31.50 -4.74
C LEU A 121 1.82 32.99 -4.71
N SER A 122 1.44 33.74 -3.67
CA SER A 122 1.69 35.20 -3.53
C SER A 122 3.13 35.60 -3.16
N ARG A 123 4.12 34.71 -3.30
CA ARG A 123 5.54 35.00 -3.00
C ARG A 123 6.50 34.43 -4.05
N CYS A 124 6.09 34.44 -5.31
CA CYS A 124 7.03 34.32 -6.40
C CYS A 124 6.81 35.52 -7.32
N ILE A 125 7.83 36.40 -7.31
CA ILE A 125 8.06 37.61 -8.12
C ILE A 125 7.13 38.80 -7.85
#